data_AF-A0A416D4T5-F1
#
_entry.id   AF-A0A416D4T5-F1
#
_cell.length_a   1.000
_cell.length_b   1.000
_cell.length_c   1.000
_cell.angle_alpha   90.00
_cell.angle_beta   90.00
_cell.angle_gamma   90.00
#
_symmetry.space_group_name_H-M   'P 1'
#
loop_
_entity.id
_entity.type
_entity.pdbx_description
1 polymer ?
#
loop_
_entity_poly.entity_id
_entity_poly.type
_entity_poly.pdbx_seq_one_letter_code
_entity_poly.pdbx_strand_id
1 'polypeptide(L)'
;MTNIIKCRFLDKDGEPRGREYSYKTEIPVEVGQIVDVPAPRQSDADSELKTKSVIVSQINVPEEEIATFADKVKTVVGIHTEDEKEN
;
A
#
# COMPACT_ATOMS: atom_id res chain seq x y z
N MET A 1 -9.65 -2.79 -12.98
CA MET A 1 -9.44 -4.16 -12.46
C MET A 1 -8.90 -4.00 -11.06
N THR A 2 -9.53 -4.59 -10.06
CA THR A 2 -9.05 -4.50 -8.67
C THR A 2 -8.01 -5.58 -8.44
N ASN A 3 -6.76 -5.17 -8.24
CA ASN A 3 -5.65 -6.08 -7.93
C ASN A 3 -5.34 -6.00 -6.44
N ILE A 4 -4.78 -7.07 -5.88
CA ILE A 4 -4.29 -7.08 -4.51
C ILE A 4 -2.78 -7.13 -4.54
N ILE A 5 -2.19 -6.26 -3.73
CA ILE A 5 -0.75 -6.13 -3.56
C ILE A 5 -0.41 -6.29 -2.09
N LYS A 6 0.77 -6.85 -1.79
CA LYS A 6 1.37 -6.77 -0.45
C LYS A 6 2.36 -5.62 -0.45
N CYS A 7 2.31 -4.85 0.62
CA CYS A 7 3.19 -3.72 0.84
C CYS A 7 3.83 -3.79 2.21
N ARG A 8 5.02 -3.22 2.35
CA ARG A 8 5.72 -3.05 3.63
C ARG A 8 5.92 -1.56 3.92
N PHE A 9 5.90 -1.22 5.20
CA PHE A 9 6.29 0.12 5.62
C PHE A 9 7.79 0.29 5.44
N LEU A 10 8.18 1.48 5.01
CA LEU A 10 9.58 1.86 4.92
C LEU A 10 10.08 2.40 6.25
N ASP A 11 11.31 2.05 6.60
CA ASP A 11 12.04 2.70 7.68
C ASP A 11 12.56 4.08 7.27
N LYS A 12 13.20 4.74 8.24
CA LYS A 12 13.93 6.00 8.06
C LYS A 12 15.02 5.91 6.99
N ASP A 13 15.62 4.74 6.81
CA ASP A 13 16.65 4.45 5.81
C ASP A 13 16.06 4.07 4.43
N GLY A 14 14.72 4.06 4.29
CA GLY A 14 14.05 3.70 3.04
C GLY A 14 13.96 2.19 2.78
N GLU A 15 14.34 1.35 3.75
CA GLU A 15 14.25 -0.10 3.62
C GLU A 15 12.88 -0.65 4.08
N PRO A 16 12.33 -1.69 3.41
CA PRO A 16 11.09 -2.32 3.81
C PRO A 16 11.24 -3.06 5.15
N ARG A 17 10.55 -2.59 6.20
CA ARG A 17 10.54 -3.23 7.52
C ARG A 17 9.16 -3.43 8.08
N GLY A 18 9.07 -4.44 8.94
CA GLY A 18 7.88 -4.78 9.69
C GLY A 18 7.04 -5.82 8.97
N ARG A 19 5.73 -5.73 9.15
CA ARG A 19 4.78 -6.68 8.59
C ARG A 19 4.38 -6.30 7.17
N GLU A 20 4.13 -7.32 6.36
CA GLU A 20 3.41 -7.14 5.10
C GLU A 20 1.93 -6.95 5.36
N TYR A 21 1.38 -5.98 4.66
CA TYR A 21 -0.05 -5.69 4.66
C TYR A 21 -0.56 -5.79 3.23
N SER A 22 -1.70 -6.43 3.07
CA SER A 22 -2.37 -6.49 1.78
C SER A 22 -3.24 -5.26 1.59
N TYR A 23 -3.17 -4.69 0.39
CA TYR A 23 -3.98 -3.55 -0.05
C TYR A 23 -4.58 -3.85 -1.42
N LYS A 24 -5.76 -3.30 -1.68
CA LYS A 24 -6.39 -3.29 -3.00
C LYS A 24 -5.88 -2.09 -3.79
N THR A 25 -5.57 -2.26 -5.06
CA THR A 25 -5.21 -1.19 -5.98
C THR A 25 -6.03 -1.30 -7.26
N GLU A 26 -6.51 -0.16 -7.74
CA GLU A 26 -7.16 -0.05 -9.06
C GLU A 26 -6.19 0.39 -10.15
N ILE A 27 -5.01 0.86 -9.74
CA ILE A 27 -3.97 1.40 -10.59
C ILE A 27 -2.89 0.33 -10.76
N PRO A 28 -2.31 0.15 -11.96
CA PRO A 28 -1.16 -0.73 -12.15
C PRO A 28 0.02 -0.23 -11.31
N VAL A 29 0.61 -1.14 -10.54
CA VAL A 29 1.80 -0.90 -9.72
C VAL A 29 2.77 -2.06 -9.88
N GLU A 30 4.04 -1.81 -9.60
CA GLU A 30 5.11 -2.79 -9.72
C GLU A 30 5.77 -3.09 -8.37
N VAL A 31 6.43 -4.24 -8.26
CA VAL A 31 7.22 -4.59 -7.06
C VAL A 31 8.40 -3.61 -6.95
N GLY A 32 8.58 -3.04 -5.76
CA GLY A 32 9.56 -1.99 -5.49
C GLY A 32 9.02 -0.57 -5.63
N GLN A 33 7.81 -0.39 -6.16
CA GLN A 33 7.19 0.93 -6.26
C GLN A 33 6.67 1.40 -4.90
N ILE A 34 6.76 2.71 -4.64
CA ILE A 34 6.19 3.31 -3.43
C ILE A 34 4.77 3.77 -3.74
N VAL A 35 3.84 3.43 -2.85
CA VAL A 35 2.43 3.80 -2.95
C VAL A 35 1.96 4.38 -1.62
N ASP A 36 0.98 5.27 -1.69
CA ASP A 36 0.40 5.91 -0.52
C ASP A 36 -0.88 5.19 -0.11
N VAL A 37 -0.88 4.68 1.13
CA VAL A 37 -1.99 3.95 1.73
C VAL A 37 -2.58 4.72 2.90
N PRO A 38 -3.88 4.56 3.20
CA PRO A 38 -4.49 5.19 4.36
C PRO A 38 -3.90 4.58 5.65
N ALA A 39 -3.56 5.43 6.63
CA ALA A 39 -2.91 4.96 7.85
C ALA A 39 -3.70 3.82 8.55
N PRO A 40 -3.01 2.78 9.07
CA PRO A 40 -3.67 1.63 9.69
C PRO A 40 -4.33 1.95 11.04
N ARG A 41 -4.00 3.08 11.68
CA ARG A 41 -4.58 3.57 12.95
C ARG A 41 -5.36 4.87 12.76
N GLN A 42 -6.44 4.84 11.99
CA GLN A 42 -7.49 5.83 12.17
C GLN A 42 -8.63 5.14 12.90
N SER A 43 -8.66 5.31 14.22
CA SER A 43 -9.94 5.40 14.91
C SER A 43 -10.65 6.61 14.33
N ASP A 44 -11.96 6.52 14.11
CA ASP A 44 -12.83 7.49 13.40
C ASP A 44 -12.87 8.93 13.97
N ALA A 45 -11.96 9.30 14.87
CA ALA A 45 -12.02 10.50 15.68
C ALA A 45 -11.06 11.63 15.24
N ASP A 46 -10.09 11.40 14.36
CA ASP A 46 -9.13 12.44 13.97
C ASP A 46 -9.08 12.62 12.44
N SER A 47 -9.83 13.63 12.01
CA SER A 47 -10.07 14.03 10.62
C SER A 47 -8.84 14.74 10.01
N GLU A 48 -7.66 14.14 10.09
CA GLU A 48 -6.55 14.43 9.18
C GLU A 48 -6.31 13.17 8.35
N LEU A 49 -6.62 13.22 7.05
CA LEU A 49 -6.30 12.16 6.07
C LEU A 49 -4.77 11.98 6.00
N LYS A 50 -4.18 11.28 6.97
CA LYS A 50 -2.76 10.92 6.96
C LYS A 50 -2.61 9.64 6.14
N THR A 51 -2.10 9.80 4.93
CA THR A 51 -1.56 8.69 4.14
C THR A 51 -0.18 8.33 4.68
N LYS A 52 0.23 7.09 4.45
CA LYS A 52 1.59 6.61 4.70
C LYS A 52 2.11 5.98 3.42
N SER A 53 3.34 6.30 3.08
CA SER A 53 4.04 5.70 1.96
C SER A 53 4.54 4.31 2.35
N VAL A 54 4.27 3.34 1.50
CA VAL A 54 4.66 1.93 1.66
C VAL A 54 5.23 1.44 0.34
N ILE A 55 6.15 0.48 0.40
CA ILE A 55 6.72 -0.12 -0.81
C ILE A 55 6.01 -1.42 -1.13
N VAL A 56 5.70 -1.62 -2.41
CA VAL A 56 5.08 -2.84 -2.92
C VAL A 56 6.11 -3.96 -2.87
N SER A 57 5.84 -5.00 -2.09
CA SER A 57 6.68 -6.21 -2.01
C SER A 57 6.19 -7.31 -2.94
N GLN A 58 4.89 -7.37 -3.22
CA GLN A 58 4.31 -8.40 -4.06
C GLN A 58 3.06 -7.87 -4.78
N ILE A 59 2.89 -8.26 -6.03
CA ILE A 59 1.70 -7.98 -6.84
C ILE A 59 0.97 -9.27 -7.19
N ASN A 60 -0.28 -9.14 -7.67
CA ASN A 60 -1.13 -10.28 -8.06
C ASN A 60 -1.35 -11.30 -6.94
N VAL A 61 -1.59 -10.82 -5.73
CA VAL A 61 -1.90 -11.69 -4.59
C VAL A 61 -3.33 -12.22 -4.76
N PRO A 62 -3.54 -13.54 -4.67
CA PRO A 62 -4.88 -14.11 -4.82
C PRO A 62 -5.80 -13.70 -3.67
N GLU A 63 -7.08 -13.50 -3.99
CA GLU A 63 -8.09 -13.12 -2.98
C GLU A 63 -8.22 -14.17 -1.87
N GLU A 64 -7.94 -15.44 -2.18
CA GLU A 64 -7.98 -16.56 -1.22
C GLU A 64 -7.03 -16.36 -0.03
N GLU A 65 -5.84 -15.79 -0.26
CA GLU A 65 -4.88 -15.52 0.82
C GLU A 65 -5.37 -14.43 1.77
N ILE A 66 -6.10 -13.45 1.24
CA ILE A 66 -6.63 -12.35 2.03
C ILE A 66 -8.06 -12.62 2.51
N ALA A 67 -8.70 -13.72 2.11
CA ALA A 67 -10.11 -13.98 2.36
C ALA A 67 -10.47 -13.88 3.86
N THR A 68 -9.56 -14.34 4.73
CA THR A 68 -9.71 -14.27 6.21
C THR A 68 -9.78 -12.84 6.75
N PHE A 69 -9.25 -11.87 6.01
CA PHE A 69 -9.18 -10.45 6.38
C PHE A 69 -9.59 -9.51 5.25
N ALA A 70 -10.34 -10.00 4.26
CA ALA A 70 -10.69 -9.25 3.04
C ALA A 70 -11.50 -7.98 3.36
N ASP A 71 -12.37 -8.05 4.37
CA ASP A 71 -13.12 -6.90 4.90
C ASP A 71 -12.24 -5.83 5.55
N LYS A 72 -11.01 -6.19 5.97
CA LYS A 72 -10.05 -5.26 6.60
C LYS A 72 -9.03 -4.71 5.60
N VAL A 73 -8.99 -5.24 4.39
CA VAL A 73 -8.07 -4.78 3.34
C VAL A 73 -8.53 -3.42 2.85
N LYS A 74 -7.67 -2.42 3.02
CA LYS A 74 -7.90 -1.05 2.54
C LYS A 74 -7.46 -0.89 1.09
N THR A 75 -7.95 0.15 0.45
CA THR A 75 -7.54 0.51 -0.92
C THR A 75 -6.39 1.52 -0.87
N VAL A 76 -5.44 1.37 -1.79
CA VAL A 76 -4.37 2.34 -2.07
C VAL A 76 -5.01 3.68 -2.45
N VAL A 77 -4.49 4.78 -1.89
CA VAL A 77 -5.02 6.13 -2.12
C VAL A 77 -4.35 6.77 -3.33
N GLY A 78 -3.07 6.51 -3.54
CA GLY A 78 -2.32 7.02 -4.67
C GLY A 78 -1.01 6.28 -4.86
N ILE A 79 -0.35 6.53 -5.98
CA ILE A 79 1.01 6.08 -6.22
C ILE A 79 1.94 7.21 -5.80
N HIS A 80 2.98 6.87 -5.05
CA HIS A 80 4.05 7.80 -4.72
C HIS A 80 5.06 7.77 -5.86
N THR A 81 4.71 8.41 -6.97
CA THR A 81 5.61 8.57 -8.11
C THR A 81 6.56 9.72 -7.84
N GLU A 82 7.85 9.43 -7.69
CA GLU A 82 8.93 10.37 -8.01
C GLU A 82 9.06 10.49 -9.54
N ASP A 83 7.96 10.82 -10.23
CA ASP A 83 8.00 11.18 -11.64
C ASP A 83 8.49 12.63 -11.76
N GLU A 84 9.77 12.82 -11.45
CA GLU A 84 10.58 13.88 -12.04
C GLU A 84 11.96 13.30 -12.35
N LYS A 85 12.09 12.72 -13.54
CA LYS A 85 13.06 13.15 -14.58
C LYS A 85 13.01 12.20 -15.78
N GLU A 86 12.18 12.55 -16.75
CA GLU A 86 12.58 12.41 -18.15
C GLU A 86 13.91 13.16 -18.33
N ASN A 87 14.97 12.47 -18.76
CA ASN A 87 16.09 13.08 -19.47
C ASN A 87 16.67 12.12 -20.49
#